data_AF-A0AA41H3S4-F1
#
_entry.id   AF-A0AA41H3S4-F1
#
_cell.length_a   1.000
_cell.length_b   1.000
_cell.length_c   1.000
_cell.angle_alpha   90.00
_cell.angle_beta   90.00
_cell.angle_gamma   90.00
#
_symmetry.space_group_name_H-M   'P 1'
#
loop_
_entity.id
_entity.type
_entity.pdbx_description
1 polymer ?
#
loop_
_entity_poly.entity_id
_entity_poly.type
_entity_poly.pdbx_seq_one_letter_code
_entity_poly.pdbx_strand_id
1 'polypeptide(L)'
;MSGFFASVSHHECEIRELRADRELAIEYLKIAVQALGNPDECAAASRMLQALTEAYGGLESLRLDAGINGSDWKCATAALSSR
;
A
#
# COMPACT_ATOMS: atom_id res chain seq x y z
N MET A 1 9.57 23.59 -30.73
CA MET A 1 8.88 22.35 -30.29
C MET A 1 8.70 22.44 -28.79
N SER A 2 7.50 22.78 -28.33
CA SER A 2 7.19 22.87 -26.90
C SER A 2 6.92 21.45 -26.40
N GLY A 3 7.94 20.81 -25.82
CA GLY A 3 7.77 19.54 -25.13
C GLY A 3 7.06 19.79 -23.81
N PHE A 4 5.76 19.51 -23.74
CA PHE A 4 5.09 19.35 -22.46
C PHE A 4 5.65 18.07 -21.81
N PHE A 5 6.32 18.20 -20.67
CA PHE A 5 6.63 17.03 -19.84
C PHE A 5 5.31 16.35 -19.50
N ALA A 6 5.18 15.06 -19.83
CA ALA A 6 4.00 14.29 -19.49
C ALA A 6 3.82 14.34 -17.96
N SER A 7 2.68 14.86 -17.52
CA SER A 7 2.31 14.85 -16.10
C SER A 7 2.16 13.38 -15.69
N VAL A 8 3.13 12.86 -14.95
CA VAL A 8 3.04 11.52 -14.37
C VAL A 8 1.89 11.53 -13.36
N SER A 9 1.02 10.52 -13.42
CA SER A 9 -0.04 10.37 -12.42
C SER A 9 0.58 10.17 -11.04
N HIS A 10 0.02 10.83 -10.01
CA HIS A 10 0.48 10.68 -8.63
C HIS A 10 0.54 9.20 -8.21
N HIS A 11 -0.43 8.38 -8.65
CA HIS A 11 -0.47 6.94 -8.41
C HIS A 11 0.73 6.18 -9.01
N GLU A 12 1.15 6.54 -10.22
CA GLU A 12 2.33 5.92 -10.82
C GLU A 12 3.63 6.36 -10.14
N CYS A 13 3.69 7.59 -9.64
CA CYS A 13 4.82 8.07 -8.85
C CYS A 13 4.91 7.31 -7.52
N GLU A 14 3.79 7.19 -6.81
CA GLU A 14 3.67 6.44 -5.56
C GLU A 14 4.13 4.98 -5.76
N ILE A 15 3.66 4.28 -6.79
CA ILE A 15 4.11 2.91 -7.08
C ILE A 15 5.62 2.84 -7.34
N ARG A 16 6.19 3.82 -8.07
CA ARG A 16 7.63 3.85 -8.35
C ARG A 16 8.44 4.10 -7.09
N GLU A 17 8.00 5.01 -6.23
CA GLU A 17 8.63 5.32 -4.94
C GLU A 17 8.59 4.11 -4.02
N LEU A 18 7.43 3.46 -3.87
CA LEU A 18 7.27 2.24 -3.08
C LEU A 18 8.16 1.10 -3.59
N ARG A 19 8.34 0.96 -4.91
CA ARG A 19 9.27 -0.04 -5.47
C ARG A 19 10.74 0.30 -5.21
N ALA A 20 11.08 1.58 -5.18
CA ALA A 20 12.45 2.05 -5.00
C ALA A 20 12.89 2.02 -3.53
N ASP A 21 11.96 2.20 -2.60
CA ASP A 21 12.23 2.23 -1.16
C ASP A 21 11.37 1.20 -0.41
N ARG A 22 12.02 0.09 -0.03
CA ARG A 22 11.37 -0.99 0.71
C ARG A 22 11.02 -0.61 2.14
N GLU A 23 11.81 0.23 2.79
CA GLU A 23 11.54 0.66 4.17
C GLU A 23 10.31 1.56 4.20
N LEU A 24 10.18 2.46 3.21
CA LEU A 24 8.96 3.23 2.99
C LEU A 24 7.74 2.33 2.79
N ALA A 25 7.86 1.29 1.95
CA ALA A 25 6.77 0.35 1.70
C ALA A 25 6.35 -0.42 2.97
N ILE A 26 7.31 -0.77 3.84
CA ILE A 26 7.05 -1.41 5.13
C ILE A 26 6.27 -0.47 6.06
N GLU A 27 6.67 0.80 6.17
CA GLU A 27 5.97 1.78 7.01
C GLU A 27 4.57 2.09 6.48
N TYR A 28 4.43 2.23 5.16
CA TYR A 28 3.13 2.36 4.50
C TYR A 28 2.21 1.18 4.83
N LEU A 29 2.73 -0.05 4.79
CA LEU A 29 1.97 -1.24 5.12
C LEU A 29 1.48 -1.21 6.58
N LYS A 30 2.34 -0.81 7.53
CA LYS A 30 1.97 -0.70 8.94
C LYS A 30 0.90 0.35 9.17
N ILE A 31 1.01 1.52 8.53
CA ILE A 31 0.02 2.60 8.63
C ILE A 31 -1.32 2.12 8.07
N ALA A 32 -1.31 1.51 6.89
CA ALA A 32 -2.52 1.02 6.24
C ALA A 32 -3.23 -0.05 7.09
N VAL A 33 -2.50 -1.02 7.64
CA VAL A 33 -3.09 -2.07 8.49
C VAL A 33 -3.68 -1.48 9.78
N GLN A 34 -3.04 -0.50 10.41
CA GLN A 34 -3.60 0.17 11.59
C GLN A 34 -4.86 0.98 11.26
N ALA A 35 -4.84 1.72 10.14
CA ALA A 35 -5.94 2.58 9.71
C ALA A 35 -7.21 1.80 9.30
N LEU A 36 -7.10 0.51 8.96
CA LEU A 36 -8.28 -0.33 8.69
C LEU A 36 -9.21 -0.51 9.90
N GLY A 37 -8.70 -0.34 11.12
CA GLY A 37 -9.52 -0.35 12.33
C GLY A 37 -10.39 0.90 12.50
N ASN A 38 -10.15 1.95 11.71
CA ASN A 38 -10.86 3.21 11.76
C ASN A 38 -11.79 3.36 10.54
N PRO A 39 -13.12 3.46 10.74
CA PRO A 39 -14.07 3.58 9.62
C PRO A 39 -13.83 4.81 8.75
N ASP A 40 -13.35 5.92 9.31
CA ASP A 40 -13.07 7.16 8.58
C ASP A 40 -11.81 7.05 7.69
N GLU A 41 -10.87 6.18 8.05
CA GLU A 41 -9.60 6.01 7.33
C GLU A 41 -9.57 4.74 6.47
N CYS A 42 -10.55 3.84 6.62
CA CYS A 42 -10.60 2.55 5.95
C CYS A 42 -10.53 2.65 4.41
N ALA A 43 -11.13 3.68 3.81
CA ALA A 43 -11.06 3.92 2.38
C ALA A 43 -9.65 4.31 1.91
N ALA A 44 -8.95 5.15 2.67
CA ALA A 44 -7.57 5.55 2.40
C ALA A 44 -6.59 4.40 2.63
N ALA A 45 -6.77 3.65 3.72
CA ALA A 45 -6.00 2.44 4.02
C ALA A 45 -6.11 1.41 2.88
N SER A 46 -7.32 1.18 2.37
CA SER A 46 -7.55 0.27 1.24
C SER A 46 -6.85 0.72 -0.04
N ARG A 47 -6.76 2.03 -0.29
CA ARG A 47 -5.99 2.59 -1.43
C ARG A 47 -4.50 2.33 -1.27
N MET A 48 -3.94 2.54 -0.08
CA MET A 48 -2.52 2.29 0.19
C MET A 48 -2.17 0.80 -0.02
N LEU A 49 -3.01 -0.11 0.48
CA LEU A 49 -2.80 -1.56 0.27
C LEU A 49 -2.86 -1.95 -1.21
N GLN A 50 -3.69 -1.26 -2.00
CA GLN A 50 -3.75 -1.46 -3.45
C GLN A 50 -2.44 -1.01 -4.11
N ALA A 51 -1.94 0.19 -3.80
CA ALA A 51 -0.66 0.69 -4.33
C ALA A 51 0.52 -0.25 -3.98
N LEU A 52 0.57 -0.77 -2.74
CA LEU A 52 1.57 -1.75 -2.32
C LEU A 52 1.44 -3.08 -3.09
N THR A 53 0.21 -3.53 -3.35
CA THR A 53 -0.04 -4.76 -4.14
C THR A 53 0.41 -4.58 -5.59
N GLU A 54 0.14 -3.43 -6.20
CA GLU A 54 0.63 -3.08 -7.54
C GLU A 54 2.16 -2.94 -7.58
N ALA A 55 2.76 -2.39 -6.53
CA ALA A 55 4.20 -2.25 -6.41
C ALA A 55 4.93 -3.60 -6.34
N TYR A 56 4.41 -4.55 -5.56
CA TYR A 56 5.12 -5.79 -5.20
C TYR A 56 4.53 -7.09 -5.77
N GLY A 57 3.33 -7.06 -6.37
CA GLY A 57 2.63 -8.26 -6.84
C GLY A 57 2.09 -9.17 -5.71
N GLY A 58 2.14 -8.68 -4.47
CA GLY A 58 1.77 -9.41 -3.27
C GLY A 58 2.41 -8.80 -2.02
N LEU A 59 1.78 -8.99 -0.86
CA LEU A 59 2.16 -8.30 0.38
C LEU A 59 2.83 -9.21 1.42
N GLU A 60 2.92 -10.52 1.17
CA GLU A 60 3.41 -11.49 2.16
C GLU A 60 4.84 -11.18 2.62
N SER A 61 5.73 -10.88 1.68
CA SER A 61 7.13 -10.54 2.00
C SER A 61 7.24 -9.22 2.78
N LEU A 62 6.44 -8.22 2.43
CA LEU A 62 6.41 -6.95 3.17
C LEU A 62 5.80 -7.14 4.57
N ARG A 63 4.79 -8.00 4.72
CA ARG A 63 4.17 -8.32 6.02
C ARG A 63 5.19 -8.93 6.97
N LEU A 64 5.97 -9.90 6.48
CA LEU A 64 7.01 -10.55 7.26
C LEU A 64 8.07 -9.54 7.72
N ASP A 65 8.54 -8.69 6.80
CA ASP A 65 9.53 -7.66 7.13
C ASP A 65 8.96 -6.58 8.08
N ALA A 66 7.66 -6.29 7.97
CA ALA A 66 6.97 -5.35 8.84
C ALA A 66 6.70 -5.92 10.25
N GLY A 67 6.92 -7.22 10.48
CA GLY A 67 6.62 -7.87 11.75
C GLY A 67 5.13 -7.91 12.09
N ILE A 68 4.25 -7.78 11.09
CA ILE A 68 2.80 -7.77 11.30
C ILE A 68 2.33 -9.20 11.57
N ASN A 69 1.70 -9.38 12.74
CA ASN A 69 1.21 -10.67 13.19
C ASN A 69 -0.03 -11.13 12.38
N GLY A 70 -0.35 -12.42 12.48
CA GLY A 70 -1.44 -13.01 11.69
C GLY A 70 -2.84 -12.48 12.03
N SER A 71 -3.09 -12.01 13.26
CA SER A 71 -4.38 -11.44 13.68
C SER A 71 -4.64 -10.08 13.03
N ASP A 72 -3.65 -9.18 13.06
CA ASP A 72 -3.74 -7.85 12.45
C ASP A 72 -3.86 -7.98 10.92
N TRP A 73 -3.17 -8.97 10.35
CA TRP A 73 -3.23 -9.27 8.92
C TRP A 73 -4.58 -9.81 8.46
N LYS A 74 -5.28 -10.59 9.30
CA LYS A 74 -6.56 -11.20 8.93
C LYS A 74 -7.62 -10.15 8.57
N CYS A 75 -7.68 -9.05 9.31
CA CYS A 75 -8.54 -7.91 9.00
C CYS A 75 -8.19 -7.26 7.66
N ALA A 76 -6.89 -7.14 7.35
CA ALA A 76 -6.41 -6.58 6.08
C ALA A 76 -6.74 -7.46 4.86
N THR A 77 -6.60 -8.77 4.99
CA THR A 77 -6.95 -9.70 3.89
C THR A 77 -8.44 -9.71 3.58
N ALA A 78 -9.31 -9.52 4.58
CA ALA A 78 -10.75 -9.39 4.37
C ALA A 78 -11.10 -8.14 3.54
N ALA A 79 -10.48 -7.00 3.87
CA ALA A 79 -10.66 -5.74 3.13
C ALA A 79 -10.20 -5.84 1.66
N LEU A 80 -9.16 -6.63 1.38
CA LEU A 80 -8.66 -6.88 0.02
C LEU A 80 -9.54 -7.87 -0.78
N SER A 81 -10.24 -8.78 -0.11
CA SER A 81 -11.03 -9.84 -0.76
C SER A 81 -12.48 -9.45 -1.05
N SER A 82 -12.97 -8.32 -0.51
CA SER A 82 -14.34 -7.83 -0.73
C SER A 82 -14.50 -6.96 -2.00
N ARG A 83 -13.57 -7.04 -2.95
CA ARG A 83 -13.61 -6.30 -4.23
C ARG A 83 -13.79 -7.22 -5.43
#